data_AF-A0AA43HV40-F1
#
_entry.id   AF-A0AA43HV40-F1
#
_cell.length_a   1.000
_cell.length_b   1.000
_cell.length_c   1.000
_cell.angle_alpha   90.00
_cell.angle_beta   90.00
_cell.angle_gamma   90.00
#
_symmetry.space_group_name_H-M   'P 1'
#
loop_
_entity.id
_entity.type
_entity.pdbx_description
1 polymer ?
#
loop_
_entity_poly.entity_id
_entity_poly.type
_entity_poly.pdbx_seq_one_letter_code
_entity_poly.pdbx_strand_id
1 'polypeptide(L)' 'MKNFKYKNWLCEWDAENQQYNLYTPSELEQPKSFRDVEIECQTIEQCKEFIKNY' A
#
# COMPACT_ATOMS: atom_id res chain seq x y z
N MET A 1 3.39 -12.67 6.42
CA MET A 1 2.37 -12.45 5.37
C MET A 1 1.32 -11.47 5.91
N LYS A 2 1.47 -10.17 5.66
CA LYS A 2 0.38 -9.20 5.88
C LYS A 2 0.31 -8.26 4.68
N ASN A 3 0.32 -8.79 3.46
CA ASN A 3 0.06 -7.98 2.28
C ASN A 3 -1.40 -8.20 1.89
N PHE A 4 -2.11 -7.14 1.56
CA PHE A 4 -3.49 -7.24 1.09
C PHE A 4 -3.73 -6.28 -0.07
N LYS A 5 -4.77 -6.56 -0.86
CA LYS A 5 -5.22 -5.67 -1.92
C LYS A 5 -6.57 -5.09 -1.56
N TYR A 6 -6.79 -3.82 -1.91
CA TYR A 6 -8.07 -3.14 -1.68
C TYR A 6 -8.32 -2.12 -2.79
N LYS A 7 -9.47 -2.19 -3.47
CA LYS A 7 -9.81 -1.33 -4.63
C LYS A 7 -8.70 -1.19 -5.70
N ASN A 8 -8.02 -2.30 -6.05
CA ASN A 8 -6.87 -2.34 -6.97
C ASN A 8 -5.56 -1.73 -6.44
N TRP A 9 -5.52 -1.27 -5.19
CA TRP A 9 -4.28 -0.90 -4.51
C TRP A 9 -3.60 -2.12 -3.91
N LEU A 10 -2.28 -2.06 -3.77
CA LEU A 10 -1.51 -3.03 -2.99
C LEU A 10 -1.07 -2.37 -1.69
N CYS A 11 -1.37 -3.02 -0.57
CA CYS A 11 -0.83 -2.69 0.74
C CYS A 11 0.19 -3.77 1.10
N GLU A 12 1.47 -3.43 1.08
CA GLU A 12 2.58 -4.32 1.47
C GLU A 12 3.01 -4.00 2.89
N TRP A 13 3.08 -5.02 3.76
CA TRP A 13 3.57 -4.82 5.13
C TRP A 13 5.09 -4.78 5.13
N ASP A 14 5.63 -3.63 5.52
CA ASP A 14 7.03 -3.40 5.81
C ASP A 14 7.32 -3.75 7.27
N ALA A 15 8.04 -4.85 7.48
CA ALA A 15 8.34 -5.33 8.83
C ALA A 15 9.46 -4.52 9.52
N GLU A 16 10.31 -3.83 8.75
CA GLU A 16 11.42 -3.03 9.26
C GLU A 16 10.90 -1.74 9.94
N ASN A 17 9.99 -1.04 9.27
CA ASN A 17 9.37 0.19 9.74
C ASN A 17 8.02 -0.03 10.43
N GLN A 18 7.56 -1.29 10.52
CA GLN A 18 6.30 -1.70 11.15
C GLN A 18 5.07 -0.96 10.60
N GLN A 19 4.96 -0.88 9.28
CA GLN A 19 3.91 -0.13 8.59
C GLN A 19 3.51 -0.80 7.27
N TYR A 20 2.43 -0.33 6.67
CA TYR A 20 1.94 -0.71 5.35
C TYR A 20 2.35 0.36 4.34
N ASN A 21 3.05 -0.06 3.30
CA ASN A 21 3.32 0.74 2.11
C ASN A 21 2.17 0.54 1.13
N LEU A 22 1.47 1.62 0.78
CA LEU A 22 0.39 1.62 -0.19
C LEU A 22 0.93 1.99 -1.57
N TYR A 23 0.58 1.18 -2.56
CA TYR A 23 0.89 1.42 -3.96
C TYR A 23 -0.40 1.61 -4.75
N THR A 24 -0.45 2.68 -5.54
CA THR A 24 -1.58 2.97 -6.42
C THR A 24 -1.68 1.93 -7.54
N PRO A 25 -2.84 1.79 -8.22
CA PRO A 25 -2.97 0.88 -9.35
C PRO A 25 -1.97 1.15 -10.47
N SER A 26 -1.65 2.42 -10.74
CA SER A 26 -0.68 2.83 -11.76
C SER A 26 0.74 2.37 -11.41
N GLU A 27 1.13 2.46 -10.13
CA GLU A 27 2.42 1.93 -9.67
C GLU A 27 2.50 0.40 -9.81
N LEU A 28 1.37 -0.31 -9.75
CA LEU A 28 1.37 -1.76 -9.95
C LEU A 28 1.62 -2.18 -11.39
N GLU A 29 1.40 -1.31 -12.37
CA GLU A 29 1.77 -1.53 -13.77
C GLU A 29 3.29 -1.44 -13.97
N GLN A 30 3.97 -0.72 -13.07
CA GLN A 30 5.42 -0.61 -13.07
C GLN A 30 6.11 -1.84 -12.43
N PRO A 31 7.35 -2.17 -12.84
CA PRO A 31 8.14 -3.20 -12.18
C PRO A 31 8.39 -2.85 -10.72
N LYS A 32 8.48 -3.86 -9.83
CA LYS A 32 8.58 -3.65 -8.37
C LYS A 32 9.70 -2.67 -7.96
N SER A 33 10.82 -2.65 -8.67
CA SER A 33 11.96 -1.76 -8.39
C SER A 33 11.74 -0.28 -8.69
N PHE A 34 10.65 0.06 -9.40
CA PHE A 34 10.31 1.43 -9.79
C PHE A 34 9.04 1.93 -9.13
N ARG A 35 8.46 1.15 -8.20
CA ARG A 35 7.22 1.55 -7.53
C ARG A 35 7.52 2.53 -6.43
N ASP A 36 6.85 3.66 -6.47
CA ASP A 36 6.85 4.62 -5.39
C ASP A 36 5.72 4.33 -4.39
N VAL A 37 6.01 4.54 -3.11
CA VAL A 37 5.03 4.41 -2.04
C VAL A 37 4.18 5.68 -2.02
N GLU A 38 2.87 5.54 -2.20
CA GLU A 38 1.94 6.68 -2.17
C GLU A 38 1.72 7.17 -0.74
N ILE A 39 1.54 6.23 0.19
CA ILE A 39 1.37 6.52 1.61
C ILE A 39 1.80 5.35 2.48
N GLU A 40 2.23 5.68 3.70
CA GLU A 40 2.60 4.74 4.75
C GLU A 40 1.52 4.75 5.85
N CYS A 41 1.03 3.59 6.26
CA CYS A 41 -0.06 3.47 7.24
C CYS A 41 0.28 2.42 8.30
N GLN A 42 -0.09 2.61 9.56
CA GLN A 42 0.26 1.64 10.62
C GLN A 42 -0.76 0.50 10.74
N THR A 43 -2.01 0.73 10.34
CA THR A 43 -3.10 -0.25 10.46
C THR A 43 -3.85 -0.45 9.15
N ILE A 44 -4.45 -1.64 9.00
CA ILE A 44 -5.29 -1.98 7.84
C ILE A 44 -6.47 -1.00 7.70
N GLU A 45 -7.01 -0.53 8.82
CA GLU A 45 -8.12 0.43 8.85
C GLU A 45 -7.70 1.78 8.26
N GLN A 46 -6.52 2.29 8.64
CA GLN A 46 -5.96 3.52 8.05
C GLN A 46 -5.71 3.37 6.55
N CYS A 47 -5.13 2.24 6.11
CA CYS A 47 -4.94 1.96 4.68
C CYS A 47 -6.28 2.05 3.92
N LYS A 48 -7.33 1.40 4.44
CA LYS A 48 -8.64 1.36 3.79
C LYS A 48 -9.33 2.72 3.80
N GLU A 49 -9.21 3.48 4.88
CA GLU A 49 -9.77 4.83 5.00
C GLU A 49 -9.10 5.78 3.99
N PHE A 50 -7.78 5.72 3.87
CA PHE A 50 -7.05 6.49 2.85
C PHE A 50 -7.52 6.14 1.44
N ILE A 51 -7.50 4.86 1.06
CA ILE A 51 -7.95 4.40 -0.27
C ILE A 51 -9.44 4.68 -0.52
N LYS A 52 -10.23 4.94 0.52
CA LYS A 52 -11.63 5.32 0.38
C LYS A 52 -11.80 6.81 0.07
N ASN A 53 -10.91 7.66 0.61
CA ASN A 53 -10.94 9.11 0.46
C ASN A 53 -10.07 9.65 -0.68
N TYR A 54 -9.12 8.85 -1.17
CA TYR A 54 -8.35 9.09 -2.39
C TYR A 54 -9.18 8.76 -3.63
#